data_AF-A0A1M4ZBC4-F1
#
_entry.id   AF-A0A1M4ZBC4-F1
#
_cell.length_a   1.000
_cell.length_b   1.000
_cell.length_c   1.000
_cell.angle_alpha   90.00
_cell.angle_beta   90.00
_cell.angle_gamma   90.00
#
_symmetry.space_group_name_H-M   'P 1'
#
loop_
_entity.id
_entity.type
_entity.pdbx_description
1 polymer ?
#
loop_
_entity_poly.entity_id
_entity_poly.type
_entity_poly.pdbx_seq_one_letter_code
_entity_poly.pdbx_strand_id
1 'polypeptide(L)'
;MELELVEQFRKLVLDKELPGTDVVLFGVTCPYCGKNDRIRPLEPPEELSEELGQQEMALYARVWRELHPDNSLAVCRFCRNILQVQAGARRAEPLGEW
;
A
#
# COMPACT_ATOMS: atom_id res chain seq x y z
N MET A 1 -7.03 -10.46 5.65
CA MET A 1 -7.04 -9.35 6.62
C MET A 1 -8.47 -8.90 6.82
N GLU A 2 -8.85 -8.41 8.01
CA GLU A 2 -10.20 -7.91 8.26
C GLU A 2 -10.50 -6.68 7.39
N LEU A 3 -11.72 -6.59 6.83
CA LEU A 3 -12.12 -5.50 5.93
C LEU A 3 -11.98 -4.12 6.59
N GLU A 4 -12.36 -4.01 7.86
CA GLU A 4 -12.27 -2.77 8.61
C GLU A 4 -10.81 -2.27 8.72
N LEU A 5 -9.86 -3.18 8.93
CA LEU A 5 -8.44 -2.85 8.99
C LEU A 5 -7.91 -2.37 7.62
N VAL A 6 -8.33 -3.02 6.53
CA VAL A 6 -7.99 -2.61 5.15
C VAL A 6 -8.53 -1.20 4.86
N GLU A 7 -9.76 -0.91 5.27
CA GLU A 7 -10.38 0.41 5.07
C GLU A 7 -9.72 1.50 5.91
N GLN A 8 -9.43 1.23 7.19
CA GLN A 8 -8.68 2.16 8.05
C GLN A 8 -7.30 2.46 7.48
N PHE A 9 -6.59 1.43 7.00
CA PHE A 9 -5.28 1.60 6.39
C PHE A 9 -5.34 2.38 5.07
N ARG A 10 -6.30 2.06 4.20
CA ARG A 10 -6.55 2.80 2.96
C ARG A 10 -6.82 4.28 3.26
N LYS A 11 -7.68 4.55 4.25
CA LYS A 11 -7.99 5.93 4.65
C LYS A 11 -6.74 6.65 5.14
N LEU A 12 -5.94 6.01 6.01
CA LEU A 12 -4.68 6.56 6.48
C LEU A 12 -3.74 6.96 5.32
N VAL A 13 -3.50 6.03 4.38
CA VAL A 13 -2.63 6.28 3.22
C VAL A 13 -3.11 7.45 2.38
N LEU A 14 -4.43 7.59 2.19
CA LEU A 14 -4.99 8.68 1.41
C LEU A 14 -4.98 10.02 2.15
N ASP A 15 -5.32 10.02 3.44
CA ASP A 15 -5.39 11.23 4.28
C ASP A 15 -4.00 11.83 4.52
N LYS A 16 -2.96 10.98 4.54
CA LYS A 16 -1.55 11.38 4.66
C LYS A 16 -0.83 11.53 3.33
N GLU A 17 -1.57 11.39 2.23
CA GLU A 17 -1.09 11.52 0.86
C GLU A 17 0.09 10.60 0.49
N LEU A 18 0.23 9.46 1.20
CA LEU A 18 1.29 8.47 0.98
C LEU A 18 1.12 7.71 -0.36
N PRO A 19 2.21 7.23 -0.98
CA PRO A 19 3.61 7.51 -0.63
C PRO A 19 3.98 8.96 -0.93
N GLY A 20 4.89 9.53 -0.13
CA GLY A 20 5.47 10.86 -0.38
C GLY A 20 6.42 10.85 -1.59
N THR A 21 6.96 9.68 -1.94
CA THR A 21 7.82 9.49 -3.11
C THR A 21 7.05 9.39 -4.44
N ASP A 22 7.65 9.91 -5.50
CA ASP A 22 7.12 9.86 -6.87
C ASP A 22 7.66 8.68 -7.68
N VAL A 23 7.69 7.49 -7.06
CA VAL A 23 8.11 6.25 -7.72
C VAL A 23 6.90 5.52 -8.29
N VAL A 24 7.03 5.04 -9.53
CA VAL A 24 6.02 4.21 -10.20
C VAL A 24 6.57 2.82 -10.44
N LEU A 25 5.82 1.78 -10.05
CA LEU A 25 6.13 0.39 -10.35
C LEU A 25 5.72 0.06 -11.78
N PHE A 26 6.70 -0.15 -12.66
CA PHE A 26 6.44 -0.58 -14.04
C PHE A 26 6.10 -2.06 -14.13
N GLY A 27 5.12 -2.38 -14.97
CA GLY A 27 4.73 -3.76 -15.26
C GLY A 27 3.83 -4.40 -14.21
N VAL A 28 3.39 -3.67 -13.19
CA VAL A 28 2.41 -4.12 -12.18
C VAL A 28 1.02 -3.64 -12.57
N THR A 29 0.07 -4.56 -12.71
CA THR A 29 -1.32 -4.24 -13.04
C THR A 29 -2.20 -4.27 -11.79
N CYS A 30 -2.97 -3.21 -11.56
CA CYS A 30 -3.94 -3.15 -10.48
C CYS A 30 -5.04 -4.22 -10.65
N PRO A 31 -5.25 -5.13 -9.68
CA PRO A 31 -6.28 -6.15 -9.75
C PRO A 31 -7.70 -5.58 -9.70
N TYR A 32 -7.88 -4.33 -9.23
CA TYR A 32 -9.19 -3.69 -9.11
C TYR A 32 -9.65 -2.95 -10.36
N CYS A 33 -8.75 -2.24 -11.04
CA CYS A 33 -9.12 -1.35 -12.16
C CYS A 33 -8.37 -1.66 -13.47
N GLY A 34 -7.44 -2.61 -13.46
CA GLY A 34 -6.66 -3.00 -14.64
C GLY A 34 -5.62 -1.98 -15.11
N LYS A 35 -5.43 -0.86 -14.41
CA LYS A 35 -4.41 0.15 -14.74
C LYS A 35 -3.03 -0.26 -14.20
N ASN A 36 -1.96 0.15 -14.89
CA ASN A 36 -0.58 -0.21 -14.55
C ASN A 36 0.39 0.99 -14.52
N ASP A 37 -0.07 2.18 -14.89
CA ASP A 37 0.73 3.41 -15.05
C ASP A 37 0.78 4.27 -13.78
N ARG A 38 0.03 3.89 -12.74
CA ARG A 38 -0.17 4.69 -11.52
C ARG A 38 -0.03 3.89 -10.23
N ILE A 39 0.75 2.81 -10.26
CA ILE A 39 1.02 1.97 -9.08
C ILE A 39 2.26 2.51 -8.40
N ARG A 40 2.14 2.91 -7.14
CA ARG A 40 3.25 3.48 -6.37
C ARG A 40 3.55 2.63 -5.16
N PRO A 41 4.81 2.25 -4.91
CA PRO A 41 5.16 1.51 -3.72
C PRO A 41 4.97 2.41 -2.50
N LEU A 42 4.45 1.85 -1.43
CA LEU A 42 4.40 2.51 -0.14
C LEU A 42 5.77 2.38 0.54
N GLU A 43 6.21 3.42 1.25
CA GLU A 43 7.51 3.42 1.95
C GLU A 43 7.47 2.48 3.16
N PRO A 44 8.58 1.81 3.50
CA PRO A 44 8.65 1.04 4.73
C PRO A 44 8.49 1.95 5.97
N PRO A 45 7.97 1.44 7.10
CA PRO A 45 7.69 2.28 8.28
C PRO A 45 8.91 3.05 8.79
N GLU A 46 10.12 2.52 8.59
CA GLU A 46 11.37 3.16 8.99
C GLU A 46 11.67 4.45 8.20
N GLU A 47 11.07 4.61 7.01
CA GLU A 47 11.22 5.79 6.14
C GLU A 47 10.13 6.85 6.40
N LEU A 48 9.09 6.55 7.22
CA LEU A 48 7.93 7.42 7.46
C LEU A 48 7.92 8.09 8.85
N SER A 49 9.01 7.98 9.63
CA SER A 49 9.03 8.28 11.07
C SER A 49 8.65 9.71 11.47
N GLU A 50 8.69 10.66 10.53
CA GLU A 50 8.37 12.08 10.79
C GLU A 50 7.00 12.52 10.24
N GLU A 51 6.33 11.71 9.43
CA GLU A 51 5.10 12.09 8.70
C GLU A 51 3.81 11.63 9.40
N LEU A 52 3.92 10.63 10.27
CA LEU A 52 2.79 9.99 10.94
C LEU A 52 2.80 10.22 12.45
N GLY A 53 1.62 10.51 13.03
CA GLY A 53 1.45 10.49 14.48
C GLY A 53 1.61 9.08 15.05
N GLN A 54 1.82 8.96 16.37
CA GLN A 54 2.10 7.67 17.02
C GLN A 54 1.04 6.58 16.73
N GLN A 55 -0.25 6.93 16.74
CA GLN A 55 -1.33 5.99 16.47
C GLN A 55 -1.37 5.54 15.00
N GLU A 56 -1.14 6.48 14.09
CA GLU A 56 -1.12 6.25 12.64
C GLU A 56 0.07 5.37 12.25
N MET A 57 1.24 5.68 12.81
CA MET A 57 2.44 4.87 12.63
C MET A 57 2.25 3.45 13.19
N ALA A 58 1.57 3.29 14.33
CA ALA A 58 1.28 1.98 14.89
C ALA A 58 0.36 1.15 13.97
N LEU A 59 -0.68 1.77 13.38
CA LEU A 59 -1.54 1.13 12.39
C LEU A 59 -0.73 0.76 11.14
N TYR A 60 0.08 1.69 10.63
CA TYR A 60 0.87 1.49 9.43
C TYR A 60 1.86 0.34 9.58
N ALA A 61 2.66 0.37 10.65
CA ALA A 61 3.64 -0.66 10.96
C ALA A 61 3.01 -2.02 11.29
N ARG A 62 1.76 -2.05 11.79
CA ARG A 62 1.02 -3.30 11.96
C ARG A 62 0.69 -3.93 10.61
N VAL A 63 0.01 -3.20 9.73
CA VAL A 63 -0.39 -3.72 8.41
C VAL A 63 0.83 -4.10 7.58
N TRP A 64 1.88 -3.28 7.62
CA TRP A 64 3.14 -3.59 6.94
C TRP A 64 3.73 -4.93 7.41
N ARG A 65 3.82 -5.16 8.73
CA ARG A 65 4.36 -6.41 9.29
C ARG A 65 3.49 -7.64 9.04
N GLU A 66 2.17 -7.49 9.00
CA GLU A 66 1.26 -8.60 8.69
C GLU A 66 1.43 -9.14 7.26
N LEU A 67 2.04 -8.35 6.36
CA LEU A 67 2.18 -8.66 4.93
C LEU A 67 3.63 -8.89 4.47
N HIS A 68 4.60 -8.40 5.26
CA HIS A 68 6.04 -8.66 5.13
C HIS A 68 6.34 -10.16 5.48
N PRO A 69 7.39 -10.83 4.95
CA PRO A 69 8.56 -10.33 4.20
C PRO A 69 8.54 -10.49 2.68
N ASP A 70 7.66 -11.31 2.12
CA ASP A 70 7.71 -11.62 0.68
C ASP A 70 7.00 -10.59 -0.20
N ASN A 71 6.35 -9.61 0.43
CA ASN A 71 5.50 -8.65 -0.26
C ASN A 71 5.80 -7.21 0.15
N SER A 72 5.78 -6.34 -0.85
CA SER A 72 5.70 -4.89 -0.69
C SER A 72 4.25 -4.43 -0.77
N LEU A 73 3.97 -3.27 -0.18
CA LEU A 73 2.70 -2.61 -0.31
C LEU A 73 2.77 -1.54 -1.41
N ALA A 74 1.67 -1.35 -2.12
CA ALA A 74 1.56 -0.29 -3.11
C ALA A 74 0.15 0.32 -3.10
N VAL A 75 0.03 1.53 -3.60
CA VAL A 75 -1.26 2.19 -3.85
C VAL A 75 -1.45 2.42 -5.34
N CYS A 76 -2.63 2.10 -5.83
CA CYS A 76 -3.06 2.53 -7.16
C CYS A 76 -3.61 3.96 -7.06
N ARG A 77 -2.89 4.97 -7.55
CA ARG A 77 -3.36 6.37 -7.52
C ARG A 77 -4.56 6.63 -8.47
N PHE A 78 -4.96 5.65 -9.28
CA PHE A 78 -6.19 5.73 -10.10
C PHE A 78 -7.45 5.40 -9.28
N CYS A 79 -7.55 4.17 -8.76
CA CYS A 79 -8.72 3.73 -7.99
C CYS A 79 -8.57 3.88 -6.46
N ARG A 80 -7.40 4.36 -6.02
CA ARG A 80 -7.07 4.62 -4.60
C ARG A 80 -7.12 3.38 -3.72
N ASN A 81 -6.94 2.18 -4.29
CA ASN A 81 -6.87 0.93 -3.53
C ASN A 81 -5.43 0.57 -3.19
N ILE A 82 -5.26 -0.08 -2.04
CA ILE A 82 -3.99 -0.66 -1.62
C ILE A 82 -3.86 -2.07 -2.21
N LEU A 83 -2.66 -2.36 -2.67
CA LEU A 83 -2.25 -3.57 -3.34
C LEU A 83 -1.12 -4.24 -2.57
N GLN A 84 -1.08 -5.56 -2.60
CA GLN A 84 0.08 -6.33 -2.24
C GLN A 84 0.87 -6.65 -3.52
N VAL A 85 2.19 -6.43 -3.51
CA VAL A 85 3.07 -6.69 -4.65
C VAL A 85 4.16 -7.66 -4.21
N GLN A 86 4.12 -8.87 -4.74
CA GLN A 86 5.12 -9.91 -4.46
C GLN A 86 6.51 -9.51 -4.98
N ALA A 87 7.53 -9.74 -4.17
CA ALA A 87 8.92 -9.46 -4.54
C ALA A 87 9.31 -10.26 -5.81
N GLY A 88 9.77 -9.55 -6.85
CA GLY A 88 10.17 -10.17 -8.13
C GLY A 88 9.00 -10.55 -9.06
N ALA A 89 7.75 -10.44 -8.62
CA ALA A 89 6.58 -10.66 -9.47
C ALA A 89 6.12 -9.37 -10.15
N ARG A 90 5.58 -9.50 -11.37
CA ARG A 90 4.85 -8.42 -12.06
C ARG A 90 3.36 -8.40 -11.70
N ARG A 91 2.98 -9.06 -10.60
CA ARG A 91 1.59 -9.28 -10.22
C ARG A 91 1.30 -8.59 -8.90
N ALA A 92 0.20 -7.84 -8.88
CA ALA A 92 -0.38 -7.32 -7.66
C ALA A 92 -1.61 -8.14 -7.26
N GLU A 93 -1.82 -8.25 -5.96
CA GLU A 93 -2.93 -8.96 -5.36
C GLU A 93 -3.80 -8.01 -4.51
N PRO A 94 -5.10 -8.28 -4.38
CA PRO A 94 -5.98 -7.56 -3.47
C PRO A 94 -5.52 -7.70 -2.02
N LEU A 95 -5.53 -6.60 -1.26
CA LEU A 95 -5.25 -6.61 0.18
C LEU A 95 -6.38 -7.23 1.03
N GLY A 96 -7.58 -7.33 0.44
CA GLY A 96 -8.76 -7.97 1.01
C GLY A 96 -9.65 -8.48 -0.12
N GLU A 97 -10.38 -9.57 0.13
CA GLU A 97 -11.41 -10.06 -0.78
C GLU A 97 -12.67 -9.20 -0.60
N TRP A 98 -13.25 -8.75 -1.71
CA TRP A 98 -14.48 -7.96 -1.76
C TRP A 98 -15.66 -8.85 -2.15
#